data_AF-A0A3N9NGZ7-F1
#
_entry.id   AF-A0A3N9NGZ7-F1
#
_cell.length_a   1.000
_cell.length_b   1.000
_cell.length_c   1.000
_cell.angle_alpha   90.00
_cell.angle_beta   90.00
_cell.angle_gamma   90.00
#
_symmetry.space_group_name_H-M   'P 1'
#
loop_
_entity.id
_entity.type
_entity.pdbx_description
1 polymer ?
#
loop_
_entity_poly.entity_id
_entity_poly.type
_entity_poly.pdbx_seq_one_letter_code
_entity_poly.pdbx_strand_id
1 'polypeptide(L)'
;MKNKSKTNMKSKQFFSSIFILFLSVTSLFAQQRDWENEQVTGINKKAAHSDYIPYATIGQAVAGYANESPFYQCLNGTWKFNWVKSPDLR
;
A
#
# COMPACT_ATOMS: atom_id res chain seq x y z
N MET A 1 -43.39 -45.44 -10.55
CA MET A 1 -43.19 -44.05 -11.02
C MET A 1 -42.16 -43.37 -10.13
N LYS A 2 -40.91 -43.16 -10.58
CA LYS A 2 -39.85 -42.54 -9.76
C LYS A 2 -40.01 -41.01 -9.78
N ASN A 3 -40.15 -40.45 -8.59
CA ASN A 3 -40.52 -39.06 -8.32
C ASN A 3 -39.42 -38.06 -8.73
N LYS A 4 -39.60 -37.40 -9.88
CA LYS A 4 -38.69 -36.40 -10.48
C LYS A 4 -38.45 -35.14 -9.62
N SER A 5 -39.21 -34.92 -8.54
CA SER A 5 -39.03 -33.71 -7.70
C SER A 5 -37.84 -33.81 -6.75
N LYS A 6 -37.54 -35.01 -6.21
CA LYS A 6 -36.42 -35.22 -5.26
C LYS A 6 -35.04 -35.15 -5.92
N THR A 7 -34.91 -35.53 -7.19
CA THR A 7 -33.65 -35.50 -7.93
C THR A 7 -33.18 -34.06 -8.23
N ASN A 8 -34.12 -33.16 -8.53
CA ASN A 8 -33.82 -31.74 -8.77
C ASN A 8 -33.31 -31.02 -7.52
N MET A 9 -33.86 -31.33 -6.35
CA MET A 9 -33.46 -30.68 -5.09
C MET A 9 -32.04 -31.06 -4.65
N LYS A 10 -31.64 -32.32 -4.79
CA LYS A 10 -30.25 -32.74 -4.50
C LYS A 10 -29.25 -32.13 -5.49
N SER A 11 -29.62 -31.97 -6.76
CA SER A 11 -28.76 -31.32 -7.76
C SER A 11 -28.56 -29.82 -7.48
N LYS A 12 -29.62 -29.09 -7.10
CA LYS A 12 -29.53 -27.67 -6.71
C LYS A 12 -28.67 -27.45 -5.47
N GLN A 13 -28.76 -28.34 -4.48
CA GLN A 13 -27.90 -28.31 -3.30
C GLN A 13 -26.42 -28.56 -3.69
N PHE A 14 -26.15 -29.48 -4.62
CA PHE A 14 -24.81 -29.73 -5.16
C PHE A 14 -24.23 -28.50 -5.89
N PHE A 15 -25.03 -27.87 -6.76
CA PHE A 15 -24.61 -26.63 -7.44
C PHE A 15 -24.39 -25.48 -6.45
N SER A 16 -25.24 -25.36 -5.43
CA SER A 16 -25.06 -24.35 -4.36
C SER A 16 -23.78 -24.60 -3.55
N SER A 17 -23.46 -25.85 -3.23
CA SER A 17 -22.23 -26.21 -2.51
C SER A 17 -20.97 -25.97 -3.35
N ILE A 18 -21.01 -26.27 -4.65
CA ILE A 18 -19.92 -25.96 -5.59
C ILE A 18 -19.71 -24.45 -5.72
N PHE A 19 -20.80 -23.67 -5.78
CA PHE A 19 -20.72 -22.21 -5.86
C PHE A 19 -20.14 -21.59 -4.60
N ILE A 20 -20.50 -22.08 -3.41
CA ILE A 20 -19.93 -21.64 -2.13
C ILE A 20 -18.45 -22.04 -2.02
N LEU A 21 -18.09 -23.24 -2.45
CA LEU A 21 -16.70 -23.69 -2.50
C LEU A 21 -15.86 -22.89 -3.51
N PHE A 22 -16.47 -22.44 -4.61
CA PHE A 22 -15.81 -21.59 -5.60
C PHE A 22 -15.58 -20.17 -5.07
N LEU A 23 -16.55 -19.60 -4.33
CA LEU A 23 -16.40 -18.30 -3.67
C LEU A 23 -15.34 -18.28 -2.57
N SER A 24 -15.12 -19.38 -1.85
CA SER A 24 -14.12 -19.42 -0.77
C SER A 24 -12.68 -19.50 -1.28
N VAL A 25 -12.45 -20.04 -2.49
CA VAL A 25 -11.12 -20.14 -3.11
C VAL A 25 -10.61 -18.79 -3.61
N THR A 26 -11.51 -17.87 -4.01
CA THR A 26 -11.12 -16.53 -4.50
C THR A 26 -10.60 -15.59 -3.39
N SER A 27 -10.82 -15.94 -2.12
CA SER A 27 -10.44 -15.11 -0.96
C SER A 27 -8.99 -15.30 -0.50
N LEU A 28 -8.21 -16.17 -1.16
CA LEU A 28 -6.85 -16.54 -0.74
C LEU A 28 -5.75 -15.59 -1.25
N PHE A 29 -6.06 -14.67 -2.17
CA PHE A 29 -5.13 -13.61 -2.56
C PHE A 29 -5.17 -12.47 -1.52
N ALA A 30 -4.82 -12.82 -0.28
CA ALA A 30 -4.76 -11.91 0.85
C ALA A 30 -3.45 -11.08 0.80
N GLN A 31 -3.60 -9.76 0.71
CA GLN A 31 -2.63 -8.68 0.96
C GLN A 31 -1.15 -9.02 0.68
N GLN A 32 -0.75 -8.92 -0.58
CA GLN A 32 0.66 -8.79 -0.96
C GLN A 32 1.25 -7.53 -0.32
N ARG A 33 2.48 -7.61 0.20
CA ARG A 33 3.16 -6.45 0.79
C ARG A 33 3.37 -5.39 -0.29
N ASP A 34 3.24 -4.12 0.07
CA ASP A 34 3.36 -3.02 -0.89
C ASP A 34 4.70 -3.03 -1.64
N TRP A 35 5.79 -3.42 -0.98
CA TRP A 35 7.12 -3.53 -1.59
C TRP A 35 7.31 -4.75 -2.51
N GLU A 36 6.37 -5.69 -2.51
CA GLU A 36 6.33 -6.84 -3.42
C GLU A 36 5.42 -6.58 -4.62
N ASN A 37 4.68 -5.46 -4.65
CA ASN A 37 3.71 -5.11 -5.69
C ASN A 37 4.24 -3.97 -6.59
N GLU A 38 4.56 -4.29 -7.84
CA GLU A 38 5.13 -3.35 -8.81
C GLU A 38 4.19 -2.21 -9.23
N GLN A 39 2.87 -2.38 -9.02
CA GLN A 39 1.88 -1.33 -9.27
C GLN A 39 1.90 -0.26 -8.15
N VAL A 40 2.46 -0.57 -6.98
CA VAL A 40 2.55 0.34 -5.84
C VAL A 40 3.91 1.03 -5.81
N THR A 41 4.01 2.17 -6.47
CA THR A 41 5.24 2.98 -6.51
C THR A 41 5.31 4.05 -5.40
N GLY A 42 4.23 4.20 -4.62
CA GLY A 42 4.23 4.99 -3.39
C GLY A 42 2.83 5.36 -2.91
N ILE A 43 2.72 5.59 -1.61
CA ILE A 43 1.46 5.85 -0.91
C ILE A 43 1.58 7.21 -0.21
N ASN A 44 0.56 8.05 -0.32
CA ASN A 44 0.49 9.39 0.31
C ASN A 44 1.64 10.35 -0.04
N LYS A 45 2.30 10.16 -1.20
CA LYS A 45 3.29 11.10 -1.71
C LYS A 45 2.61 12.36 -2.24
N LYS A 46 3.27 13.52 -2.10
CA LYS A 46 2.86 14.73 -2.82
C LYS A 46 3.07 14.55 -4.34
N ALA A 47 2.34 15.31 -5.15
CA ALA A 47 2.55 15.34 -6.59
C ALA A 47 3.97 15.84 -6.91
N ALA A 48 4.57 15.34 -8.00
CA ALA A 48 5.88 15.80 -8.44
C ALA A 48 5.83 17.29 -8.80
N HIS A 49 6.83 18.05 -8.34
CA HIS A 49 6.98 19.47 -8.61
C HIS A 49 8.47 19.84 -8.63
N SER A 50 8.80 21.04 -9.13
CA SER A 50 10.17 21.56 -9.04
C SER A 50 10.54 21.83 -7.58
N ASP A 51 11.79 21.57 -7.22
CA ASP A 51 12.28 21.86 -5.87
C ASP A 51 12.19 23.35 -5.56
N TYR A 52 11.75 23.69 -4.35
CA TYR A 52 11.74 25.06 -3.85
C TYR A 52 11.85 25.07 -2.32
N ILE A 53 12.41 26.17 -1.79
CA ILE A 53 12.50 26.44 -0.37
C ILE A 53 11.82 27.78 -0.11
N PRO A 54 10.88 27.88 0.85
CA PRO A 54 10.33 29.16 1.24
C PRO A 54 11.40 29.97 1.98
N TYR A 55 11.50 31.26 1.71
CA TYR A 55 12.42 32.19 2.39
C TYR A 55 11.65 33.35 3.00
N ALA A 56 12.17 33.95 4.08
CA ALA A 56 11.51 35.09 4.72
C ALA A 56 11.73 36.41 3.97
N THR A 57 12.80 36.51 3.17
CA THR A 57 13.14 37.73 2.42
C THR A 57 13.58 37.42 1.00
N ILE A 58 13.48 38.43 0.12
CA ILE A 58 13.95 38.34 -1.27
C ILE A 58 15.46 38.13 -1.34
N GLY A 59 16.23 38.77 -0.45
CA GLY A 59 17.69 38.61 -0.40
C GLY A 59 18.11 37.16 -0.17
N GLN A 60 17.43 36.46 0.77
CA GLN A 60 17.65 35.03 0.99
C GLN A 60 17.26 34.18 -0.22
N ALA A 61 16.13 34.50 -0.87
CA ALA A 61 15.69 33.78 -2.06
C ALA A 61 16.67 33.92 -3.24
N VAL A 62 17.29 35.09 -3.41
CA VAL A 62 18.32 35.33 -4.42
C VAL A 62 19.62 34.60 -4.10
N ALA A 63 20.02 34.56 -2.82
CA ALA A 63 21.21 33.83 -2.38
C ALA A 63 21.05 32.31 -2.53
N GLY A 64 19.84 31.79 -2.29
CA GLY A 64 19.49 30.39 -2.55
C GLY A 64 20.00 29.39 -1.51
N TYR A 65 20.48 29.84 -0.35
CA TYR A 65 21.00 28.97 0.69
C TYR A 65 19.89 28.42 1.58
N ALA A 66 19.53 27.15 1.37
CA ALA A 66 18.49 26.43 2.12
C ALA A 66 18.57 26.63 3.64
N ASN A 67 19.78 26.49 4.20
CA ASN A 67 20.10 26.58 5.62
C ASN A 67 19.92 27.98 6.22
N GLU A 68 19.81 29.03 5.39
CA GLU A 68 19.52 30.39 5.85
C GLU A 68 18.01 30.65 5.95
N SER A 69 17.17 29.80 5.37
CA SER A 69 15.72 29.92 5.53
C SER A 69 15.28 29.58 6.95
N PRO A 70 14.47 30.43 7.62
CA PRO A 70 13.87 30.09 8.91
C PRO A 70 12.80 28.99 8.81
N PHE A 71 12.39 28.61 7.59
CA PHE A 71 11.39 27.59 7.31
C PHE A 71 12.01 26.25 6.88
N TYR A 72 13.34 26.17 6.87
CA TYR A 72 14.10 24.96 6.58
C TYR A 72 14.70 24.39 7.87
N GLN A 73 14.66 23.07 8.01
CA GLN A 73 15.31 22.37 9.12
C GLN A 73 16.09 21.17 8.58
N CYS A 74 17.39 21.14 8.87
CA CYS A 74 18.23 19.97 8.59
C CYS A 74 18.00 18.89 9.66
N LEU A 75 17.67 17.67 9.24
CA LEU A 75 17.51 16.51 10.13
C LEU A 75 18.72 15.56 10.11
N ASN A 76 19.83 16.00 9.51
CA ASN A 76 21.07 15.23 9.54
C ASN A 76 21.63 15.18 10.97
N GLY A 77 22.19 14.05 11.36
CA GLY A 77 22.74 13.84 12.68
C GLY A 77 22.79 12.36 13.04
N THR A 78 22.80 12.06 14.34
CA THR A 78 22.82 10.69 14.83
C THR A 78 21.41 10.09 14.83
N TRP A 79 21.21 9.05 14.03
CA TRP A 79 19.96 8.30 13.99
C TRP A 79 20.11 6.98 14.76
N LYS A 80 19.08 6.62 15.53
CA LYS A 80 18.99 5.26 16.10
C LYS A 80 18.64 4.30 14.97
N PHE A 81 19.50 3.32 14.74
CA PHE A 81 19.36 2.37 13.64
C PHE A 81 19.37 0.93 14.18
N ASN A 82 18.44 0.10 13.69
CA ASN A 82 18.34 -1.32 14.01
C ASN A 82 18.37 -2.13 12.71
N TRP A 83 19.35 -3.02 12.55
CA TRP A 83 19.46 -3.89 11.39
C TRP A 83 18.92 -5.28 11.68
N VAL A 84 18.15 -5.84 10.74
CA VAL A 84 17.58 -7.18 10.83
C VAL A 84 17.59 -7.86 9.45
N LYS A 85 17.68 -9.19 9.43
CA LYS A 85 17.77 -9.97 8.18
C LYS A 85 16.46 -10.06 7.38
N SER A 86 15.32 -9.78 8.01
CA SER A 86 13.98 -9.81 7.39
C SER A 86 13.09 -8.78 8.10
N PRO A 87 12.16 -8.10 7.38
CA PRO A 87 11.20 -7.17 7.99
C PRO A 87 10.36 -7.77 9.13
N ASP A 88 10.17 -9.09 9.16
CA ASP A 88 9.40 -9.78 10.22
C ASP A 88 10.16 -9.85 11.56
N LEU A 89 11.44 -9.47 11.58
CA LEU A 89 12.31 -9.51 12.76
C LEU A 89 12.61 -8.11 13.32
N ARG A 90 12.00 -7.06 12.76
CA ARG A 90 12.25 -5.65 13.08
C ARG A 90 11.86 -5.26 14.50
#